data_AF-D9WT86-F1
#
_entry.id   AF-D9WT86-F1
#
_cell.length_a   1.000
_cell.length_b   1.000
_cell.length_c   1.000
_cell.angle_alpha   90.00
_cell.angle_beta   90.00
_cell.angle_gamma   90.00
#
_symmetry.space_group_name_H-M   'P 1'
#
loop_
_entity.id
_entity.type
_entity.pdbx_description
1 polymer ?
#
loop_
_entity_poly.entity_id
_entity_poly.type
_entity_poly.pdbx_seq_one_letter_code
_entity_poly.pdbx_strand_id
1 'polypeptide(L)' 'MRVRQAAVNHRITEVQGTLQRLGQRADPAHLAAVQNELWVLQQYAQSLQTQGAAAL' A
#
# COMPACT_ATOMS: atom_id res chain seq x y z
N MET A 1 -5.25 13.41 -11.56
CA MET A 1 -4.18 12.62 -10.90
C MET A 1 -4.34 11.09 -11.12
N ARG A 2 -4.43 10.58 -12.36
CA ARG A 2 -4.61 9.12 -12.60
C ARG A 2 -3.31 8.31 -12.47
N VAL A 3 -2.18 8.87 -12.90
CA VAL A 3 -0.86 8.19 -12.85
C VAL A 3 -0.40 7.95 -11.40
N ARG A 4 -0.59 8.95 -10.52
CA ARG A 4 -0.21 8.83 -9.11
C ARG A 4 -1.02 7.76 -8.38
N GLN A 5 -2.33 7.69 -8.62
CA GLN A 5 -3.19 6.65 -8.03
C GLN A 5 -2.80 5.25 -8.54
N ALA A 6 -2.52 5.10 -9.84
CA ALA A 6 -2.07 3.84 -10.41
C ALA A 6 -0.73 3.37 -9.82
N ALA A 7 0.22 4.29 -9.62
CA ALA A 7 1.50 3.98 -9.00
C ALA A 7 1.35 3.51 -7.54
N VAL A 8 0.48 4.14 -6.76
CA VAL A 8 0.20 3.72 -5.38
C VAL A 8 -0.47 2.35 -5.33
N ASN A 9 -1.46 2.09 -6.19
CA ASN A 9 -2.10 0.78 -6.28
C ASN A 9 -1.11 -0.32 -6.67
N HIS A 10 -0.21 -0.05 -7.61
CA HIS A 10 0.84 -1.00 -7.97
C HIS A 10 1.74 -1.32 -6.76
N ARG A 11 2.20 -0.30 -6.04
CA ARG A 11 3.03 -0.45 -4.86
C ARG A 11 2.35 -1.28 -3.77
N ILE A 12 1.05 -1.07 -3.54
CA ILE A 12 0.26 -1.89 -2.60
C ILE A 12 0.34 -3.37 -2.99
N THR A 13 0.12 -3.70 -4.26
CA THR A 13 0.20 -5.08 -4.76
C THR A 13 1.58 -5.69 -4.58
N GLU A 14 2.65 -4.94 -4.84
CA GLU A 14 4.03 -5.42 -4.63
C GLU A 14 4.33 -5.73 -3.15
N VAL A 15 3.89 -4.84 -2.25
CA VAL A 15 4.08 -5.01 -0.80
C VAL A 15 3.29 -6.22 -0.29
N GLN A 16 2.04 -6.41 -0.75
CA GLN A 16 1.26 -7.62 -0.44
C GLN A 16 1.95 -8.89 -0.93
N GLY A 17 2.46 -8.90 -2.18
CA GLY A 17 3.21 -10.04 -2.70
C GLY A 17 4.51 -10.32 -1.94
N THR A 18 5.10 -9.31 -1.31
CA THR A 18 6.26 -9.45 -0.42
C THR A 18 5.85 -10.06 0.92
N LEU A 19 4.75 -9.59 1.52
CA LEU A 19 4.15 -10.18 2.72
C LEU A 19 3.81 -11.67 2.55
N GLN A 20 3.20 -12.03 1.42
CA GLN A 20 2.86 -13.43 1.10
C GLN A 20 4.12 -14.31 1.01
N ARG A 21 5.22 -13.78 0.46
CA ARG A 21 6.50 -14.50 0.34
C ARG A 21 7.27 -14.61 1.66
N LEU A 22 7.17 -13.59 2.52
CA LEU A 22 7.76 -13.58 3.85
C LEU A 22 7.21 -14.73 4.73
N GLY A 23 5.91 -15.02 4.59
CA GLY A 23 5.27 -16.17 5.24
C GLY A 23 5.40 -16.17 6.77
N GLN A 24 5.15 -17.33 7.40
CA GLN A 24 5.17 -17.47 8.87
C GLN A 24 6.56 -17.51 9.51
N ARG A 25 7.64 -17.57 8.71
CA ARG A 25 9.03 -17.61 9.21
C ARG A 25 9.71 -16.23 9.21
N ALA A 26 8.99 -15.20 8.79
CA ALA A 26 9.47 -13.84 8.80
C ALA A 26 9.73 -13.34 10.23
N ASP A 27 10.81 -12.58 10.37
CA ASP A 27 11.06 -11.83 11.60
C ASP A 27 9.82 -10.95 11.94
N PRO A 28 9.29 -11.02 13.17
CA PRO A 28 8.05 -10.33 13.54
C PRO A 28 8.19 -8.80 13.47
N ALA A 29 9.38 -8.23 13.68
CA ALA A 29 9.59 -6.80 13.53
C ALA A 29 9.57 -6.40 12.05
N HIS A 30 10.16 -7.22 11.17
CA HIS A 30 10.05 -7.02 9.73
C HIS A 30 8.60 -7.14 9.25
N LEU A 31 7.85 -8.15 9.73
CA LEU A 31 6.44 -8.32 9.45
C LEU A 31 5.62 -7.10 9.87
N ALA A 32 5.87 -6.56 11.07
CA ALA A 32 5.21 -5.35 11.57
C ALA A 32 5.52 -4.11 10.73
N ALA A 33 6.78 -3.96 10.30
CA ALA A 33 7.18 -2.85 9.43
C ALA A 33 6.46 -2.87 8.07
N VAL A 34 6.39 -4.04 7.42
CA VAL A 34 5.72 -4.18 6.12
C VAL A 34 4.20 -3.96 6.25
N GLN A 35 3.60 -4.44 7.34
CA GLN A 35 2.18 -4.16 7.64
C GLN A 35 1.92 -2.65 7.85
N ASN A 36 2.84 -1.93 8.51
CA ASN A 36 2.72 -0.49 8.69
C ASN A 36 2.81 0.27 7.35
N GLU A 37 3.78 -0.09 6.50
CA GLU A 37 3.91 0.48 5.15
C GLU A 37 2.62 0.26 4.33
N LEU A 38 2.06 -0.94 4.40
CA LEU A 38 0.79 -1.27 3.73
C LEU A 38 -0.36 -0.39 4.22
N TRP A 39 -0.44 -0.14 5.52
CA TRP A 39 -1.46 0.72 6.11
C TRP A 39 -1.34 2.16 5.61
N VAL A 40 -0.11 2.72 5.60
CA VAL A 40 0.15 4.08 5.11
C VAL A 40 -0.21 4.22 3.62
N LEU A 41 0.15 3.25 2.79
CA LEU A 41 -0.14 3.27 1.36
C LEU A 41 -1.64 3.23 1.07
N GLN A 42 -2.40 2.41 1.82
CA GLN A 42 -3.86 2.34 1.67
C GLN A 42 -4.53 3.67 2.07
N GLN A 43 -4.09 4.27 3.18
CA GLN A 43 -4.59 5.57 3.62
C GLN A 43 -4.31 6.66 2.57
N TYR A 44 -3.12 6.62 1.96
CA TYR A 44 -2.76 7.57 0.90
C TYR A 44 -3.58 7.36 -0.38
N ALA A 45 -3.79 6.11 -0.79
CA ALA A 45 -4.65 5.77 -1.92
C ALA A 45 -6.08 6.31 -1.73
N GLN A 46 -6.63 6.17 -0.53
CA GLN A 46 -7.96 6.66 -0.20
C GLN A 46 -8.02 8.19 -0.23
N SER A 47 -7.01 8.89 0.31
CA SER A 47 -6.93 10.35 0.24
C SER A 47 -6.84 10.85 -1.21
N LEU A 48 -6.04 10.19 -2.05
CA LEU A 48 -5.93 10.51 -3.47
C LEU A 48 -7.24 10.28 -4.22
N GLN A 49 -7.98 9.22 -3.88
CA GLN A 49 -9.28 8.93 -4.47
C GLN A 49 -10.30 10.02 -4.09
N THR A 50 -10.37 10.42 -2.82
CA THR A 50 -11.27 11.49 -2.36
C THR A 50 -10.94 12.83 -3.02
N GLN A 51 -9.66 13.20 -3.08
CA GLN A 51 -9.22 14.44 -3.73
C GLN A 51 -9.46 14.41 -5.25
N GLY A 52 -9.29 13.25 -5.89
CA GLY A 52 -9.59 13.06 -7.30
C GLY A 52 -11.09 13.12 -7.61
N ALA A 53 -11.93 12.56 -6.75
CA ALA A 53 -13.39 12.62 -6.87
C ALA A 53 -13.94 14.03 -6.64
N ALA A 54 -13.33 14.81 -5.73
CA ALA A 54 -13.70 16.21 -5.50
C ALA A 54 -13.24 17.17 -6.62
N ALA A 55 -12.35 16.71 -7.51
CA ALA A 55 -11.82 17.49 -8.62
C ALA A 55 -12.50 17.20 -9.97
N LEU A 56 -13.56 16.38 -9.98
CA LEU A 56 -14.41 16.05 -11.14
C LEU A 56 -15.76 16.77 -11.02
#